data_AF-A0A960I7M9-F1
#
_entry.id   AF-A0A960I7M9-F1
#
_cell.length_a   1.000
_cell.length_b   1.000
_cell.length_c   1.000
_cell.angle_alpha   90.00
_cell.angle_beta   90.00
_cell.angle_gamma   90.00
#
_symmetry.space_group_name_H-M   'P 1'
#
loop_
_entity.id
_entity.type
_entity.pdbx_description
1 polymer ?
#
loop_
_entity_poly.entity_id
_entity_poly.type
_entity_poly.pdbx_seq_one_letter_code
_entity_poly.pdbx_strand_id
1 'polypeptide(L)'
;PVLELSTAPTICGEGIAPRHVDLRPFILSGPDPYVTAGGLTRVALREGSLIVNSSQGGGSKDTWIIAGTEATAGSMASADATRSEG
;
A
#
# COMPACT_ATOMS: atom_id res chain seq x y z
N PRO A 1 -9.33 -5.72 -23.09
CA PRO A 1 -10.03 -4.64 -22.36
C PRO A 1 -9.11 -4.01 -21.32
N VAL A 2 -8.99 -2.68 -21.29
CA VAL A 2 -8.24 -1.97 -20.24
C VAL A 2 -9.14 -1.94 -19.01
N LEU A 3 -8.68 -2.54 -17.91
CA LEU A 3 -9.37 -2.43 -16.62
C LEU A 3 -9.27 -0.97 -16.17
N GLU A 4 -10.38 -0.32 -15.81
CA GLU A 4 -10.34 1.02 -15.23
C GLU A 4 -9.64 0.95 -13.87
N LEU A 5 -8.39 1.40 -13.82
CA LEU A 5 -7.61 1.46 -12.59
C LEU A 5 -8.06 2.63 -11.73
N SER A 6 -8.21 2.40 -10.43
CA SER A 6 -8.47 3.47 -9.46
C SER A 6 -7.40 4.55 -9.52
N THR A 7 -7.79 5.79 -9.22
CA THR A 7 -6.87 6.92 -9.12
C THR A 7 -6.77 7.43 -7.68
N ALA A 8 -5.64 8.07 -7.35
CA ALA A 8 -5.45 8.78 -6.10
C ALA A 8 -4.93 10.20 -6.35
N PRO A 9 -5.30 11.20 -5.53
CA PRO A 9 -4.78 12.56 -5.63
C PRO A 9 -3.25 12.58 -5.56
N THR A 10 -2.61 13.23 -6.52
CA THR A 10 -1.15 13.29 -6.63
C THR A 10 -0.72 14.70 -6.96
N ILE A 11 0.25 15.22 -6.19
CA ILE A 11 0.88 16.51 -6.46
C ILE A 11 1.71 16.35 -7.73
N CYS A 12 1.33 17.11 -8.75
CA CYS A 12 1.98 17.21 -10.05
C CYS A 12 2.50 18.64 -10.23
N GLY A 13 3.28 18.88 -11.30
CA GLY A 13 3.86 20.20 -11.56
C GLY A 13 2.85 21.34 -11.64
N GLU A 14 1.63 21.07 -12.12
CA GLU A 14 0.56 22.06 -12.32
C GLU A 14 -0.45 22.11 -11.15
N GLY A 15 -0.26 21.31 -10.10
CA GLY A 15 -1.20 21.20 -8.97
C GLY A 15 -1.57 19.76 -8.62
N ILE A 16 -2.69 19.57 -7.92
CA ILE A 16 -3.17 18.24 -7.54
C ILE A 16 -4.04 17.68 -8.67
N ALA A 17 -3.70 16.49 -9.16
CA ALA A 17 -4.45 15.78 -10.19
C ALA A 17 -4.60 14.29 -9.86
N PRO A 18 -5.66 13.61 -10.38
CA PRO A 18 -5.79 12.17 -10.23
C PRO A 18 -4.70 11.45 -11.03
N ARG A 19 -4.11 10.41 -10.44
CA ARG A 19 -3.16 9.50 -11.09
C ARG A 19 -3.49 8.06 -10.76
N HIS A 20 -3.34 7.18 -11.74
CA HIS A 20 -3.59 5.76 -11.54
C HIS A 20 -2.60 5.19 -10.52
N VAL A 21 -3.13 4.36 -9.63
CA VAL A 21 -2.36 3.69 -8.59
C VAL A 21 -2.53 2.19 -8.67
N ASP A 22 -1.54 1.47 -8.18
CA ASP A 22 -1.69 0.09 -7.80
C ASP A 22 -1.22 -0.11 -6.35
N LEU A 23 -1.74 -1.15 -5.71
CA LEU A 23 -1.36 -1.54 -4.37
C LEU A 23 -0.77 -2.95 -4.41
N ARG A 24 0.43 -3.10 -3.85
CA ARG A 24 1.07 -4.38 -3.64
C ARG A 24 1.16 -4.68 -2.13
N PRO A 25 0.19 -5.41 -1.55
CA PRO A 25 0.33 -5.93 -0.20
C PRO A 25 1.34 -7.08 -0.18
N PHE A 26 1.87 -7.38 1.01
CA PHE A 26 2.75 -8.51 1.22
C PHE A 26 2.08 -9.51 2.16
N ILE A 27 2.23 -10.80 1.83
CA ILE A 27 1.82 -11.90 2.69
C ILE A 27 3.08 -12.46 3.33
N LEU A 28 3.07 -12.59 4.64
CA LEU A 28 4.14 -13.25 5.38
C LEU A 28 3.71 -14.69 5.64
N SER A 29 4.45 -15.62 5.05
CA SER A 29 4.18 -17.05 5.16
C SER A 29 4.91 -17.65 6.36
N GLY A 30 4.20 -18.46 7.13
CA GLY A 30 4.69 -19.20 8.29
C GLY A 30 3.63 -20.21 8.73
N PRO A 31 3.71 -20.74 9.96
CA PRO A 31 2.65 -21.58 10.53
C PRO A 31 1.27 -20.90 10.45
N ASP A 32 1.24 -19.58 10.69
CA ASP A 32 0.05 -18.74 10.60
C ASP A 32 0.30 -17.61 9.58
N PRO A 33 -0.13 -17.78 8.32
CA PRO A 33 0.08 -16.76 7.30
C PRO A 33 -0.81 -15.54 7.53
N TYR A 34 -0.26 -14.34 7.32
CA TYR A 34 -1.03 -13.09 7.44
C TYR A 34 -0.62 -12.04 6.41
N VAL A 35 -1.53 -11.10 6.13
CA VAL A 35 -1.28 -9.95 5.26
C VAL A 35 -0.79 -8.78 6.11
N THR A 36 0.27 -8.11 5.65
CA THR A 36 0.78 -6.92 6.34
C THR A 36 -0.27 -5.81 6.38
N ALA A 37 -0.35 -5.05 7.49
CA ALA A 37 -1.15 -3.84 7.60
C ALA A 37 -0.50 -2.67 6.83
N GLY A 38 -0.43 -2.81 5.50
CA GLY A 38 0.25 -1.90 4.61
C GLY A 38 0.63 -2.58 3.30
N GLY A 39 1.44 -1.87 2.51
CA GLY A 39 1.91 -2.37 1.23
C GLY A 39 2.60 -1.26 0.44
N LEU A 40 3.20 -1.63 -0.68
CA LEU A 40 3.77 -0.69 -1.62
C LEU A 40 2.65 -0.16 -2.53
N THR A 41 2.26 1.10 -2.37
CA THR A 41 1.43 1.78 -3.37
C THR A 41 2.34 2.37 -4.43
N ARG A 42 2.13 2.04 -5.71
CA ARG A 42 2.82 2.68 -6.83
C ARG A 42 1.87 3.61 -7.55
N VAL A 43 2.41 4.67 -8.15
CA VAL A 43 1.64 5.71 -8.85
C VAL A 43 2.22 5.98 -10.23
N ALA A 44 1.37 6.06 -11.24
CA ALA A 44 1.74 6.49 -12.58
C ALA A 44 1.78 8.02 -12.60
N LEU A 45 2.96 8.65 -12.65
CA LEU A 45 3.06 10.11 -12.52
C LEU A 45 2.64 10.87 -13.79
N ARG A 46 2.76 10.21 -14.95
CA ARG A 46 2.34 10.76 -16.25
C ARG A 46 0.81 10.72 -16.37
N GLU A 47 0.23 11.80 -16.84
CA GLU A 47 -1.21 11.90 -17.06
C GLU A 47 -1.71 10.82 -18.03
N GLY A 48 -2.83 10.18 -17.69
CA GLY A 48 -3.44 9.09 -18.46
C GLY A 48 -2.63 7.79 -18.51
N SER A 49 -1.44 7.74 -17.92
CA SER A 49 -0.58 6.55 -17.92
C SER A 49 -1.06 5.52 -16.91
N LEU A 50 -0.96 4.23 -17.28
CA LEU A 50 -1.11 3.09 -16.38
C LEU A 50 0.24 2.49 -15.95
N ILE A 51 1.34 3.09 -16.42
CA ILE A 51 2.70 2.62 -16.13
C ILE A 51 3.14 3.18 -14.78
N VAL A 52 3.19 2.28 -13.80
CA VAL A 52 3.57 2.55 -12.41
C VAL A 52 4.99 2.06 -12.05
N ASN A 53 5.72 1.46 -12.99
CA ASN A 53 7.08 1.02 -12.73
C ASN A 53 8.02 2.22 -12.57
N SER A 54 9.01 2.12 -11.70
CA SER A 54 9.93 3.23 -11.42
C SER A 54 10.84 3.53 -12.62
N SER A 55 11.21 2.52 -13.41
CA SER A 55 12.09 2.67 -14.57
C SER A 55 11.51 3.56 -15.68
N GLN A 56 10.19 3.77 -15.72
CA GLN A 56 9.52 4.62 -16.71
C GLN A 56 8.80 5.81 -16.06
N GLY A 57 9.26 6.22 -14.86
CA GLY A 57 8.77 7.42 -14.19
C GLY A 57 7.52 7.20 -13.33
N GLY A 58 7.30 5.98 -12.85
CA GLY A 58 6.38 5.70 -11.75
C GLY A 58 6.98 6.11 -10.40
N GLY A 59 6.10 6.47 -9.46
CA GLY A 59 6.47 6.81 -8.08
C GLY A 59 5.88 5.82 -7.08
N SER A 60 6.05 6.12 -5.80
CA SER A 60 5.42 5.39 -4.69
C SER A 60 4.67 6.33 -3.75
N LYS A 61 3.72 5.77 -3.00
CA LYS A 61 3.00 6.43 -1.91
C LYS A 61 2.97 5.51 -0.70
N ASP A 62 2.86 6.12 0.48
CA ASP A 62 2.57 5.38 1.71
C ASP A 62 1.15 4.84 1.67
N THR A 63 0.95 3.64 2.23
CA THR A 63 -0.36 3.00 2.35
C THR A 63 -0.75 2.96 3.82
N TRP A 64 -1.79 3.73 4.19
CA TRP A 64 -2.30 3.73 5.56
C TRP A 64 -3.54 2.85 5.65
N ILE A 65 -3.47 1.81 6.50
CA ILE A 65 -4.63 1.01 6.88
C ILE A 65 -5.14 1.56 8.22
N ILE A 66 -6.35 2.10 8.22
CA ILE A 66 -6.96 2.65 9.43
C ILE A 66 -7.59 1.49 10.20
N ALA A 67 -7.21 1.31 11.46
CA ALA A 67 -7.88 0.38 12.35
C ALA A 67 -9.34 0.84 12.55
N GLY A 68 -10.31 -0.03 12.27
CA GLY A 68 -11.71 0.25 12.57
C GLY A 68 -11.91 0.37 14.07
N THR A 69 -12.75 1.31 14.51
CA THR A 69 -13.13 1.47 15.93
C THR A 69 -13.88 0.24 16.49
N GLU A 70 -14.28 -0.72 15.65
CA GLU A 70 -14.84 -2.02 16.04
C GLU A 70 -14.25 -3.11 15.14
N ALA A 71 -13.09 -3.62 15.52
CA ALA A 71 -12.63 -4.95 15.15
C ALA A 71 -11.86 -5.51 16.34
N THR A 72 -12.61 -6.22 17.17
CA THR A 72 -12.20 -6.97 18.35
C THR A 72 -10.79 -7.53 18.22
N ALA A 73 -10.00 -7.24 19.25
CA ALA A 73 -8.70 -7.82 19.57
C ALA A 73 -8.60 -9.29 19.15
N GLY A 74 -7.89 -9.55 18.06
CA GLY A 74 -7.72 -10.90 17.53
C GLY A 74 -6.74 -10.98 16.37
N SER A 75 -5.62 -10.23 16.40
CA SER A 75 -4.46 -10.48 15.51
C SER A 75 -3.21 -9.64 15.85
N MET A 76 -3.25 -8.68 16.78
CA MET A 76 -2.11 -7.79 17.05
C MET A 76 -1.20 -8.22 18.22
N ALA A 77 -1.32 -9.44 18.74
CA ALA A 77 -0.47 -9.92 19.84
C ALA A 77 0.39 -11.12 19.41
N SER A 78 1.51 -10.85 18.74
CA SER A 78 2.66 -11.78 18.78
C SER A 78 4.01 -11.17 18.39
N ALA A 79 4.09 -9.94 17.88
CA ALA A 79 5.37 -9.38 17.44
C ALA A 79 6.15 -8.59 18.52
N ASP A 80 5.59 -8.34 19.71
CA ASP A 80 6.22 -7.47 20.72
C ASP A 80 6.42 -8.13 22.11
N ALA A 81 6.59 -9.45 22.16
CA ALA A 81 6.85 -10.15 23.42
C ALA A 81 7.91 -11.25 23.27
N THR A 82 9.18 -10.86 23.08
CA THR A 82 10.36 -11.54 23.68
C THR A 82 11.63 -10.73 23.40
N ARG A 83 11.71 -9.55 24.01
CA ARG A 83 12.98 -8.95 24.43
C ARG A 83 12.92 -8.81 25.95
N SER A 84 13.32 -9.86 26.67
CA SER A 84 14.00 -9.77 27.98
C SER A 84 14.25 -11.17 28.57
N GLU A 85 15.53 -11.43 28.84
CA GLU A 85 16.10 -12.36 29.83
C GLU A 85 16.30 -13.85 29.48
N GLY A 86 17.57 -14.24 29.58
CA GLY A 86 18.21 -15.50 29.21
C GLY A 86 19.66 -15.24 28.86
#